data_AF-A0AAX2R993-F1
#
_entry.id   AF-A0AAX2R993-F1
#
_cell.length_a   1.000
_cell.length_b   1.000
_cell.length_c   1.000
_cell.angle_alpha   90.00
_cell.angle_beta   90.00
_cell.angle_gamma   90.00
#
_symmetry.space_group_name_H-M   'P 1'
#
loop_
_entity.id
_entity.type
_entity.pdbx_description
1 polymer ?
#
loop_
_entity_poly.entity_id
_entity_poly.type
_entity_poly.pdbx_seq_one_letter_code
_entity_poly.pdbx_strand_id
1 'polypeptide(L)'
;MTDNFDRDIRLIDEEIAKLQAKRVLLVRDRKKCLKLGQHDGVPFGTTGKLVTLDGRPVTATYEKVYGKNGLLSAMRMPNGSLDINYDYEGSRWFLDGQLTVKNSLDEITFLDEDGDLVDESQVKVVSLEGGDEAGEESAG
;
A
#
# COMPACT_ATOMS: atom_id res chain seq x y z
N MET A 1 -21.42 -41.52 -10.86
CA MET A 1 -20.12 -40.91 -11.22
C MET A 1 -20.03 -39.45 -10.79
N THR A 2 -21.14 -38.70 -10.73
CA THR A 2 -21.21 -37.30 -10.26
C THR A 2 -20.92 -37.11 -8.77
N ASP A 3 -21.34 -38.07 -7.93
CA ASP A 3 -21.26 -37.97 -6.46
C ASP A 3 -19.82 -37.85 -5.91
N ASN A 4 -18.83 -38.47 -6.56
CA ASN A 4 -17.42 -38.33 -6.16
C ASN A 4 -16.84 -36.97 -6.57
N PHE A 5 -17.22 -36.44 -7.74
CA PHE A 5 -16.78 -35.12 -8.17
C PHE A 5 -17.36 -34.02 -7.28
N ASP A 6 -18.64 -34.11 -6.92
CA ASP A 6 -19.28 -33.15 -6.02
C ASP A 6 -18.66 -33.18 -4.61
N ARG A 7 -18.29 -34.38 -4.14
CA ARG A 7 -17.54 -34.55 -2.89
C ARG A 7 -16.15 -33.92 -2.96
N ASP A 8 -15.40 -34.17 -4.03
CA ASP A 8 -14.05 -33.65 -4.19
C ASP A 8 -14.05 -32.12 -4.31
N ILE A 9 -15.00 -31.54 -5.06
CA ILE A 9 -15.20 -30.09 -5.16
C ILE A 9 -15.47 -29.49 -3.76
N ARG A 10 -16.38 -30.10 -2.98
CA ARG A 10 -16.65 -29.64 -1.62
C ARG A 10 -15.43 -29.66 -0.72
N LEU A 11 -14.62 -30.72 -0.79
CA LEU A 11 -13.40 -30.82 0.01
C LEU A 11 -12.38 -29.75 -0.40
N ILE A 12 -12.27 -29.45 -1.69
CA ILE A 12 -11.43 -28.35 -2.20
C ILE A 12 -11.94 -27.00 -1.68
N ASP A 13 -13.24 -26.73 -1.77
CA ASP A 13 -13.82 -25.48 -1.29
C ASP A 13 -13.64 -25.29 0.22
N GLU A 14 -13.82 -26.36 1.00
CA GLU A 14 -13.57 -26.36 2.45
C GLU A 14 -12.10 -26.07 2.78
N GLU A 15 -11.15 -26.60 1.99
CA GLU A 15 -9.73 -26.34 2.17
C GLU A 15 -9.35 -24.91 1.74
N ILE A 16 -9.93 -24.41 0.65
CA ILE A 16 -9.77 -23.00 0.23
C ILE A 16 -10.23 -22.08 1.36
N ALA A 17 -11.40 -22.33 1.96
CA ALA A 17 -11.91 -21.51 3.06
C ALA A 17 -10.97 -21.51 4.27
N LYS A 18 -10.39 -22.67 4.63
CA LYS A 18 -9.40 -22.76 5.72
C LYS A 18 -8.12 -21.99 5.39
N LEU A 19 -7.60 -22.13 4.18
CA LEU A 19 -6.39 -21.43 3.75
C LEU A 19 -6.60 -19.92 3.70
N GLN A 20 -7.78 -19.45 3.28
CA GLN A 20 -8.17 -18.05 3.33
C GLN A 20 -8.19 -17.53 4.78
N ALA A 21 -8.80 -18.27 5.71
CA ALA A 21 -8.81 -17.91 7.13
C ALA A 21 -7.39 -17.87 7.74
N LYS A 22 -6.54 -18.85 7.41
CA LYS A 22 -5.14 -18.87 7.84
C LYS A 22 -4.35 -17.70 7.28
N ARG A 23 -4.56 -17.35 6.01
CA ARG A 23 -3.95 -16.18 5.38
C ARG A 23 -4.31 -14.89 6.13
N VAL A 24 -5.58 -14.70 6.51
CA VAL A 24 -6.01 -13.53 7.32
C VAL A 24 -5.26 -13.45 8.65
N LEU A 25 -5.10 -14.57 9.35
CA LEU A 25 -4.36 -14.60 10.62
C LEU A 25 -2.87 -14.27 10.43
N LEU A 26 -2.21 -14.92 9.48
CA LEU A 26 -0.80 -14.69 9.16
C LEU A 26 -0.54 -13.23 8.76
N VAL A 27 -1.46 -12.64 8.02
CA VAL A 27 -1.39 -11.23 7.66
C VAL A 27 -1.52 -10.34 8.90
N ARG A 28 -2.51 -10.59 9.77
CA ARG A 28 -2.66 -9.80 11.00
C ARG A 28 -1.42 -9.87 11.87
N ASP A 29 -0.82 -11.05 11.99
CA ASP A 29 0.41 -11.21 12.76
C ASP A 29 1.60 -10.52 12.08
N ARG A 30 1.69 -10.58 10.73
CA ARG A 30 2.65 -9.76 9.98
C ARG A 30 2.43 -8.27 10.23
N LYS A 31 1.19 -7.76 10.25
CA LYS A 31 0.86 -6.34 10.57
C LYS A 31 1.35 -5.93 11.95
N LYS A 32 1.26 -6.80 12.96
CA LYS A 32 1.82 -6.53 14.30
C LYS A 32 3.35 -6.40 14.29
N CYS A 33 4.01 -7.06 13.33
CA CYS A 33 5.45 -6.98 13.16
C CYS A 33 5.89 -5.90 12.16
N LEU A 34 4.97 -5.37 11.35
CA LEU A 34 5.23 -4.26 10.44
C LEU A 34 5.47 -3.00 11.26
N LYS A 35 6.71 -2.53 11.28
CA LYS A 35 7.04 -1.21 11.78
C LYS A 35 6.78 -0.21 10.64
N LEU A 36 5.52 0.17 10.48
CA LEU A 36 5.12 1.17 9.48
C LEU A 36 5.95 2.45 9.70
N GLY A 37 6.55 2.95 8.62
CA GLY A 37 7.44 4.11 8.67
C GLY A 37 8.86 3.85 9.13
N GLN A 38 9.27 2.60 9.41
CA GLN A 38 10.67 2.30 9.74
C GLN A 38 11.66 2.66 8.62
N HIS A 39 11.15 2.81 7.40
CA HIS A 39 11.92 3.19 6.21
C HIS A 39 11.65 4.63 5.77
N ASP A 40 10.86 5.39 6.52
CA ASP A 40 10.62 6.80 6.20
C ASP A 40 11.95 7.56 6.31
N GLY A 41 12.26 8.33 5.27
CA GLY A 41 13.42 9.22 5.23
C GLY A 41 13.19 10.53 6.00
N VAL A 42 12.00 10.70 6.57
CA VAL A 42 11.59 11.86 7.37
C VAL A 42 11.00 11.43 8.72
N PRO A 43 11.11 12.26 9.77
CA PRO A 43 10.46 11.99 11.05
C PRO A 43 8.93 11.94 10.93
N PHE A 44 8.28 11.20 11.83
CA PHE A 44 6.82 11.23 11.95
C PHE A 44 6.29 12.66 12.15
N GLY A 45 5.14 12.94 11.53
CA GLY A 45 4.57 14.28 11.49
C GLY A 45 5.24 15.24 10.49
N THR A 46 6.21 14.75 9.70
CA THR A 46 6.82 15.53 8.63
C THR A 46 6.17 15.18 7.30
N THR A 47 5.73 16.20 6.58
CA THR A 47 5.19 16.05 5.22
C THR A 47 6.31 15.74 4.23
N GLY A 48 6.06 14.77 3.36
CA GLY A 48 6.99 14.31 2.34
C GLY A 48 6.29 13.83 1.07
N LYS A 49 7.08 13.33 0.13
CA LYS A 49 6.58 12.53 -1.01
C LYS A 49 6.44 11.07 -0.60
N LEU A 50 5.41 10.42 -1.12
CA LEU A 50 5.27 8.97 -0.97
C LEU A 50 5.98 8.29 -2.13
N VAL A 51 6.87 7.37 -1.81
CA VAL A 51 7.63 6.56 -2.78
C VAL A 51 7.62 5.11 -2.34
N THR A 52 7.84 4.19 -3.27
CA THR A 52 8.09 2.78 -2.95
C THR A 52 9.40 2.62 -2.16
N LEU A 53 9.65 1.46 -1.55
CA LEU A 53 10.89 1.23 -0.79
C LEU A 53 12.16 1.39 -1.64
N ASP A 54 12.11 1.03 -2.94
CA ASP A 54 13.15 1.24 -3.95
C ASP A 54 13.21 2.67 -4.50
N GLY A 55 12.28 3.55 -4.10
CA GLY A 55 12.33 4.99 -4.40
C GLY A 55 11.55 5.44 -5.63
N ARG A 56 10.78 4.54 -6.26
CA ARG A 56 9.89 4.91 -7.37
C ARG A 56 8.72 5.76 -6.85
N PRO A 57 8.31 6.82 -7.57
CA PRO A 57 7.17 7.64 -7.18
C PRO A 57 5.87 6.85 -7.08
N VAL A 58 5.12 7.10 -6.01
CA VAL A 58 3.71 6.68 -5.93
C VAL A 58 2.85 7.77 -6.55
N THR A 59 2.02 7.41 -7.52
CA THR A 59 1.27 8.37 -8.35
C THR A 59 -0.17 8.56 -7.90
N ALA A 60 -0.79 7.52 -7.34
CA ALA A 60 -2.17 7.54 -6.84
C ALA A 60 -2.48 6.37 -5.88
N THR A 61 -3.69 6.39 -5.30
CA THR A 61 -4.31 5.22 -4.69
C THR A 61 -5.16 4.46 -5.71
N TYR A 62 -5.31 3.15 -5.54
CA TYR A 62 -6.03 2.28 -6.48
C TYR A 62 -7.53 2.63 -6.61
N GLU A 63 -8.11 3.36 -5.64
CA GLU A 63 -9.46 3.90 -5.77
C GLU A 63 -9.44 5.08 -6.75
N LYS A 64 -9.71 4.74 -8.02
CA LYS A 64 -10.38 5.64 -8.95
C LYS A 64 -9.52 6.70 -9.63
N VAL A 65 -8.27 6.37 -9.90
CA VAL A 65 -7.43 7.19 -10.77
C VAL A 65 -6.84 6.37 -11.92
N TYR A 66 -7.60 6.28 -13.02
CA TYR A 66 -7.07 5.85 -14.32
C TYR A 66 -6.12 6.94 -14.86
N GLY A 67 -4.85 6.89 -14.47
CA GLY A 67 -3.77 7.65 -15.11
C GLY A 67 -3.69 9.15 -14.80
N LYS A 68 -4.17 9.61 -13.62
CA LYS A 68 -3.87 10.97 -13.11
C LYS A 68 -2.97 10.91 -11.88
N ASN A 69 -2.03 11.85 -11.78
CA ASN A 69 -1.20 11.99 -10.58
C ASN A 69 -2.02 12.73 -9.53
N GLY A 70 -2.60 12.00 -8.58
CA GLY A 70 -3.51 12.54 -7.58
C GLY A 70 -2.85 12.85 -6.24
N LEU A 71 -1.69 12.27 -5.95
CA LEU A 71 -1.04 12.38 -4.64
C LEU A 71 -0.01 13.52 -4.65
N LEU A 72 -0.23 14.54 -3.81
CA LEU A 72 0.67 15.68 -3.66
C LEU A 72 1.75 15.42 -2.61
N SER A 73 1.32 14.91 -1.46
CA SER A 73 2.20 14.64 -0.34
C SER A 73 1.59 13.63 0.61
N ALA A 74 2.41 13.02 1.44
CA ALA A 74 1.98 12.17 2.54
C ALA A 74 2.73 12.53 3.81
N MET A 75 2.12 12.27 4.95
CA MET A 75 2.70 12.43 6.27
C MET A 75 2.39 11.19 7.08
N ARG A 76 3.41 10.60 7.69
CA ARG A 76 3.17 9.48 8.59
C ARG A 76 2.89 9.95 10.01
N MET A 77 1.77 9.50 10.53
CA MET A 77 1.29 9.83 11.86
C MET A 77 1.98 8.93 12.91
N PRO A 78 2.07 9.35 14.19
CA PRO A 78 2.71 8.56 15.24
C PRO A 78 2.07 7.18 15.50
N ASN A 79 0.81 6.99 15.12
CA ASN A 79 0.10 5.70 15.18
C ASN A 79 0.42 4.78 13.97
N GLY A 80 1.30 5.21 13.07
CA GLY A 80 1.71 4.50 11.87
C GLY A 80 0.85 4.75 10.64
N SER A 81 -0.32 5.39 10.76
CA SER A 81 -1.21 5.66 9.61
C SER A 81 -0.66 6.76 8.70
N LEU A 82 -1.00 6.68 7.41
CA LEU A 82 -0.73 7.76 6.46
C LEU A 82 -1.86 8.81 6.45
N ASP A 83 -1.47 10.07 6.62
CA ASP A 83 -2.27 11.22 6.22
C ASP A 83 -1.83 11.64 4.80
N ILE A 84 -2.75 11.60 3.84
CA ILE A 84 -2.45 11.76 2.41
C ILE A 84 -3.14 13.02 1.89
N ASN A 85 -2.36 13.89 1.27
CA ASN A 85 -2.84 15.10 0.62
C ASN A 85 -2.93 14.88 -0.89
N TYR A 86 -4.09 15.21 -1.45
CA TYR A 86 -4.40 14.98 -2.86
C TYR A 86 -4.55 16.30 -3.64
N ASP A 87 -4.27 16.26 -4.94
CA ASP A 87 -4.50 17.39 -5.84
C ASP A 87 -6.01 17.62 -6.04
N TYR A 88 -6.47 18.80 -5.62
CA TYR A 88 -7.89 19.14 -5.51
C TYR A 88 -8.62 19.16 -6.86
N GLU A 89 -7.91 19.27 -7.99
CA GLU A 89 -8.52 19.25 -9.34
C GLU A 89 -8.95 17.83 -9.80
N GLY A 90 -8.31 16.77 -9.31
CA GLY A 90 -8.76 15.38 -9.49
C GLY A 90 -9.84 14.94 -8.48
N SER A 91 -9.99 15.69 -7.39
CA SER A 91 -10.61 15.22 -6.14
C SER A 91 -12.10 15.54 -5.98
N ARG A 92 -12.68 16.41 -6.83
CA ARG A 92 -14.11 16.81 -6.71
C ARG A 92 -15.14 15.71 -7.04
N TRP A 93 -14.71 14.54 -7.52
CA TRP A 93 -15.61 13.47 -8.00
C TRP A 93 -15.79 12.29 -7.03
N PHE A 94 -15.23 12.36 -5.81
CA PHE A 94 -15.14 11.20 -4.90
C PHE A 94 -15.85 11.40 -3.55
N LEU A 95 -16.92 12.17 -3.55
CA LEU A 95 -17.90 12.20 -2.45
C LEU A 95 -18.77 10.95 -2.49
N ASP A 96 -18.26 9.85 -1.92
CA ASP A 96 -19.02 8.99 -1.00
C ASP A 96 -18.05 8.06 -0.24
N GLY A 97 -17.46 8.56 0.85
CA GLY A 97 -17.03 7.74 2.00
C GLY A 97 -15.85 6.78 1.90
N GLN A 98 -15.19 6.58 0.75
CA GLN A 98 -14.04 5.67 0.63
C GLN A 98 -12.85 6.39 -0.02
N LEU A 99 -11.89 6.82 0.82
CA LEU A 99 -10.73 7.61 0.40
C LEU A 99 -9.48 6.77 0.11
N THR A 100 -9.50 5.46 0.37
CA THR A 100 -8.37 4.55 0.15
C THR A 100 -8.88 3.11 -0.03
N VAL A 101 -8.58 2.46 -1.17
CA VAL A 101 -8.80 1.01 -1.28
C VAL A 101 -7.91 0.34 -0.26
N LYS A 102 -8.56 -0.44 0.60
CA LYS A 102 -7.86 -1.38 1.46
C LYS A 102 -7.94 -2.76 0.84
N ASN A 103 -6.80 -3.41 0.68
CA ASN A 103 -6.77 -4.79 0.22
C ASN A 103 -7.41 -5.71 1.30
N SER A 104 -7.50 -7.02 1.01
CA SER A 104 -7.98 -8.04 1.98
C SER A 104 -7.23 -8.06 3.33
N LEU A 105 -6.14 -7.30 3.43
CA LEU A 105 -5.23 -7.20 4.56
C LEU A 105 -5.43 -5.89 5.36
N ASP A 106 -6.41 -5.05 4.99
CA ASP A 106 -6.65 -3.73 5.57
C ASP A 106 -5.47 -2.75 5.40
N GLU A 107 -4.63 -2.96 4.37
CA GLU A 107 -3.57 -2.04 3.94
C GLU A 107 -4.04 -1.19 2.78
N ILE A 108 -3.66 0.09 2.75
CA ILE A 108 -3.91 0.96 1.61
C ILE A 108 -3.13 0.41 0.40
N THR A 109 -3.80 0.30 -0.75
CA THR A 109 -3.16 -0.07 -2.02
C THR A 109 -2.96 1.18 -2.89
N PHE A 110 -1.73 1.33 -3.37
CA PHE A 110 -1.22 2.41 -4.20
C PHE A 110 -0.91 1.93 -5.62
N LEU A 111 -0.73 2.89 -6.52
CA LEU A 111 -0.17 2.70 -7.87
C LEU A 111 1.17 3.43 -7.95
N ASP A 112 2.18 2.75 -8.46
CA ASP A 112 3.45 3.40 -8.82
C ASP A 112 3.36 4.09 -10.19
N GLU A 113 4.49 4.59 -10.69
CA GLU A 113 4.57 5.25 -12.00
C GLU A 113 4.37 4.32 -13.20
N ASP A 114 4.60 3.02 -13.02
CA ASP A 114 4.42 1.98 -14.04
C ASP A 114 2.96 1.46 -14.06
N GLY A 115 2.18 1.81 -13.03
CA GLY A 115 0.80 1.36 -12.84
C GLY A 115 0.70 0.03 -12.10
N ASP A 116 1.78 -0.42 -11.46
CA ASP A 116 1.79 -1.61 -10.63
C ASP A 116 1.20 -1.32 -9.24
N LEU A 117 0.56 -2.34 -8.66
CA LEU A 117 -0.04 -2.26 -7.34
C LEU A 117 1.01 -2.39 -6.24
N VAL A 118 1.04 -1.44 -5.32
CA VAL A 118 1.97 -1.42 -4.18
C VAL A 118 1.19 -1.25 -2.87
N ASP A 119 1.45 -2.11 -1.89
CA ASP A 119 0.79 -2.04 -0.57
C ASP A 119 1.47 -1.02 0.35
N GLU A 120 0.74 -0.50 1.35
CA GLU A 120 1.23 0.48 2.34
C GLU A 120 2.53 0.05 3.05
N SER A 121 2.74 -1.24 3.26
CA SER A 121 3.99 -1.74 3.87
C SER A 121 5.20 -1.68 2.95
N GLN A 122 5.02 -1.36 1.66
CA GLN A 122 6.05 -1.27 0.63
C GLN A 122 6.30 0.18 0.18
N VAL A 123 5.82 1.16 0.94
CA VAL A 123 6.07 2.58 0.68
C VAL A 123 6.73 3.28 1.87
N LYS A 124 7.40 4.38 1.59
CA LYS A 124 8.06 5.26 2.57
C LYS A 124 7.80 6.73 2.25
N VAL A 125 7.83 7.57 3.27
CA VAL A 125 7.75 9.03 3.12
C VAL A 125 9.17 9.60 3.05
N VAL A 126 9.45 10.43 2.06
CA VAL A 126 10.76 11.10 1.85
C VAL A 126 10.59 12.61 1.73
N SER A 127 11.64 13.40 1.99
CA SER A 127 11.59 14.87 1.95
C SER A 127 11.08 15.42 0.62
N LEU A 128 10.39 16.56 0.67
CA LEU A 128 9.90 17.28 -0.52
C LEU A 128 11.00 18.07 -1.24
N GLU A 129 12.05 18.48 -0.52
CA GLU A 129 13.19 19.22 -1.07
C GLU A 129 14.24 18.25 -1.63
N GLY A 130 14.58 18.42 -2.92
CA GLY A 130 15.80 17.90 -3.53
C GLY A 130 15.81 16.40 -3.86
N GLY A 131 15.58 16.08 -5.13
CA GLY A 131 16.24 14.93 -5.74
C GLY A 131 17.75 15.16 -5.79
N ASP A 132 18.48 14.04 -5.76
CA ASP A 132 19.94 13.86 -5.88
C ASP A 132 20.83 14.23 -4.69
N GLU A 133 21.27 13.19 -3.97
CA GLU A 133 22.68 12.80 -3.72
C GLU A 133 22.69 11.48 -2.91
N ALA A 134 23.02 10.32 -3.51
CA ALA A 134 24.37 9.73 -3.70
C ALA A 134 24.90 8.97 -2.44
N GLY A 135 25.45 7.75 -2.51
CA GLY A 135 25.87 6.98 -3.68
C GLY A 135 26.25 5.52 -3.40
N GLU A 136 26.42 4.81 -4.51
CA GLU A 136 27.21 3.58 -4.63
C GLU A 136 28.72 3.87 -4.46
N GLU A 137 29.43 2.88 -3.93
CA GLU A 137 30.89 2.73 -3.74
C GLU A 137 31.55 3.65 -2.69
N SER A 138 32.30 3.16 -1.69
CA SER A 138 33.34 2.13 -1.74
C SER A 138 33.65 1.57 -0.34
N ALA A 139 33.69 0.25 -0.21
CA ALA A 139 34.47 -0.42 0.83
C ALA A 139 35.08 -1.70 0.25
N GLY A 140 36.38 -1.64 -0.08
CA GLY A 140 37.19 -2.79 -0.50
C GLY A 140 38.38 -2.40 -1.35
#